data_AF-A0A2D8KM79-F1
#
_entry.id   AF-A0A2D8KM79-F1
#
_cell.length_a   1.000
_cell.length_b   1.000
_cell.length_c   1.000
_cell.angle_alpha   90.00
_cell.angle_beta   90.00
_cell.angle_gamma   90.00
#
_symmetry.space_group_name_H-M   'P 1'
#
loop_
_entity.id
_entity.type
_entity.pdbx_description
1 polymer ?
#
loop_
_entity_poly.entity_id
_entity_poly.type
_entity_poly.pdbx_seq_one_letter_code
_entity_poly.pdbx_strand_id
1 'polypeptide(L)'
;MKKKQEIELEENQKIQIDNLWNSKTPPMIKDLVAKLFPFVDEKFRDGRSIYGKAIKKYLASKGKKASVTSIHIKKEYELDEEEREYIYNNCSTMKALDMARELFDESIAPLDCRYRAVSEYLKTIDGKVVLSEIIKEVSPSDYVPPKSEQKAIARINKYVHEGIDKNNIKASDRKSISKLIGYMHTYRFLHQISNYTSRKNRELFESSFVRYTNDKPDLTQEEVDQYIVLSAEVVIASNIQIRVERLQELLDQAAEETEGKRLAMSLVESISTAQTEYNQCVNRQTKLLNELKEKRSHRLSKQIKENASILNLVEIWKEEESRIKMIKLAELRKKTLKKEIENLSSMDEIKCRIMGMTEEEVFNG
;
A
#
# COMPACT_ATOMS: atom_id res chain seq x y z
N MET A 1 28.62 8.10 13.05
CA MET A 1 28.79 6.63 12.86
C MET A 1 29.72 6.11 13.95
N LYS A 2 29.19 5.37 14.95
CA LYS A 2 30.04 4.75 15.98
C LYS A 2 30.84 3.62 15.34
N LYS A 3 32.17 3.67 15.37
CA LYS A 3 33.05 2.57 14.90
C LYS A 3 32.62 1.28 15.61
N LYS A 4 32.27 0.24 14.85
CA LYS A 4 32.05 -1.11 15.40
C LYS A 4 33.37 -1.52 16.07
N GLN A 5 33.33 -1.80 17.36
CA GLN A 5 34.44 -2.46 18.04
C GLN A 5 34.62 -3.84 17.38
N GLU A 6 35.66 -3.99 16.57
CA GLU A 6 36.08 -5.29 16.06
C GLU A 6 37.10 -5.86 17.03
N ILE A 7 36.92 -7.12 17.42
CA ILE A 7 37.86 -7.86 18.26
C ILE A 7 38.72 -8.69 17.31
N GLU A 8 40.04 -8.52 17.39
CA GLU A 8 41.00 -9.34 16.67
C GLU A 8 41.34 -10.57 17.51
N LEU A 9 41.39 -11.74 16.88
CA LEU A 9 41.71 -13.01 17.55
C LEU A 9 43.23 -13.13 17.68
N GLU A 10 43.71 -13.48 18.88
CA GLU A 10 45.13 -13.77 19.10
C GLU A 10 45.57 -15.06 18.41
N GLU A 11 46.86 -15.19 18.11
CA GLU A 11 47.43 -16.34 17.40
C GLU A 11 47.15 -17.67 18.12
N ASN A 12 47.17 -17.67 19.46
CA ASN A 12 46.82 -18.83 20.27
C ASN A 12 45.35 -19.24 20.14
N GLN A 13 44.45 -18.29 19.99
CA GLN A 13 43.01 -18.53 19.81
C GLN A 13 42.71 -19.12 18.43
N LYS A 14 43.44 -18.66 17.40
CA LYS A 14 43.37 -19.20 16.03
C LYS A 14 43.76 -20.67 15.98
N ILE A 15 44.88 -21.04 16.64
CA ILE A 15 45.35 -22.43 16.72
C ILE A 15 44.33 -23.33 17.43
N GLN A 16 43.71 -22.83 18.51
CA GLN A 16 42.66 -23.57 19.22
C GLN A 16 41.40 -23.77 18.36
N ILE A 17 41.01 -22.78 17.55
CA ILE A 17 39.89 -22.92 16.61
C ILE A 17 40.19 -24.03 15.60
N ASP A 18 41.39 -24.07 15.02
CA ASP A 18 41.75 -25.08 14.03
C ASP A 18 41.75 -26.50 14.62
N ASN A 19 42.34 -26.68 15.81
CA ASN A 19 42.37 -27.97 16.50
C ASN A 19 40.97 -28.47 16.85
N LEU A 20 40.10 -27.58 17.33
CA LEU A 20 38.71 -27.90 17.66
C LEU A 20 37.89 -28.19 16.40
N TRP A 21 38.13 -27.47 15.31
CA TRP A 21 37.40 -27.64 14.05
C TRP A 21 37.79 -28.92 13.30
N ASN A 22 39.02 -29.40 13.45
CA ASN A 22 39.50 -30.63 12.84
C ASN A 22 39.15 -31.91 13.65
N SER A 23 38.45 -31.77 14.79
CA SER A 23 37.91 -32.90 15.53
C SER A 23 36.70 -33.51 14.81
N LYS A 24 36.41 -34.81 15.02
CA LYS A 24 35.42 -35.64 14.28
C LYS A 24 34.01 -35.01 14.15
N THR A 25 33.64 -34.07 15.03
CA THR A 25 32.39 -33.33 14.98
C THR A 25 32.69 -31.83 15.05
N PRO A 26 32.40 -31.04 14.00
CA PRO A 26 32.61 -29.60 14.03
C PRO A 26 31.83 -28.97 15.19
N PRO A 27 32.50 -28.35 16.19
CA PRO A 27 31.82 -27.78 17.34
C PRO A 27 30.98 -26.57 16.94
N MET A 28 29.87 -26.34 17.64
CA MET A 28 29.02 -25.20 17.35
C MET A 28 29.74 -23.89 17.68
N ILE A 29 29.36 -22.81 16.98
CA ILE A 29 29.94 -21.48 17.22
C ILE A 29 29.76 -21.04 18.68
N LYS A 30 28.64 -21.42 19.31
CA LYS A 30 28.39 -21.14 20.74
C LYS A 30 29.41 -21.82 21.65
N ASP A 31 29.74 -23.08 21.37
CA ASP A 31 30.69 -23.87 22.15
C ASP A 31 32.13 -23.38 21.93
N LEU A 32 32.44 -22.92 20.70
CA LEU A 32 33.70 -22.28 20.38
C LEU A 32 33.87 -20.94 21.11
N VAL A 33 32.82 -20.10 21.16
CA VAL A 33 32.87 -18.83 21.91
C VAL A 33 33.01 -19.10 23.41
N ALA A 34 32.31 -20.10 23.96
CA ALA A 34 32.40 -20.46 25.37
C ALA A 34 33.82 -20.91 25.79
N LYS A 35 34.51 -21.67 24.93
CA LYS A 35 35.88 -22.17 25.22
C LYS A 35 36.96 -21.11 25.02
N LEU A 36 36.83 -20.25 24.00
CA LEU A 36 37.83 -19.22 23.68
C LEU A 36 37.72 -17.98 24.57
N PHE A 37 36.52 -17.70 25.07
CA PHE A 37 36.23 -16.52 25.89
C PHE A 37 35.44 -16.92 27.15
N PRO A 38 36.10 -17.56 28.13
CA PRO A 38 35.44 -18.04 29.36
C PRO A 38 34.86 -16.92 30.23
N PHE A 39 35.34 -15.68 30.06
CA PHE A 39 34.88 -14.49 30.79
C PHE A 39 33.63 -13.83 30.18
N VAL A 40 33.08 -14.38 29.09
CA VAL A 40 31.94 -13.79 28.38
C VAL A 40 30.62 -14.45 28.80
N ASP A 41 29.67 -13.59 29.17
CA ASP A 41 28.32 -13.93 29.60
C ASP A 41 27.54 -14.71 28.51
N GLU A 42 26.66 -15.63 28.93
CA GLU A 42 26.02 -16.61 28.03
C GLU A 42 25.21 -15.95 26.89
N LYS A 43 24.64 -14.78 27.17
CA LYS A 43 23.90 -13.93 26.21
C LYS A 43 24.75 -13.46 25.03
N PHE A 44 26.07 -13.36 25.20
CA PHE A 44 27.00 -12.89 24.16
C PHE A 44 27.77 -14.04 23.48
N ARG A 45 27.40 -15.30 23.74
CA ARG A 45 27.99 -16.48 23.09
C ARG A 45 27.36 -16.82 21.75
N ASP A 46 26.32 -16.10 21.33
CA ASP A 46 25.65 -16.33 20.05
C ASP A 46 26.52 -15.90 18.85
N GLY A 47 26.38 -16.58 17.71
CA GLY A 47 27.14 -16.31 16.48
C GLY A 47 26.89 -14.95 15.83
N ARG A 48 26.02 -14.11 16.43
CA ARG A 48 25.75 -12.71 16.04
C ARG A 48 26.54 -11.71 16.90
N SER A 49 27.10 -12.16 18.02
CA SER A 49 27.91 -11.35 18.92
C SER A 49 29.23 -10.92 18.26
N ILE A 50 29.92 -9.96 18.89
CA ILE A 50 31.20 -9.45 18.39
C ILE A 50 32.23 -10.61 18.34
N TYR A 51 32.24 -11.47 19.36
CA TYR A 51 33.07 -12.69 19.43
C TYR A 51 32.69 -13.72 18.37
N GLY A 52 31.39 -13.99 18.20
CA GLY A 52 30.91 -14.93 17.18
C GLY A 52 31.19 -14.47 15.75
N LYS A 53 31.19 -13.15 15.50
CA LYS A 53 31.57 -12.56 14.21
C LYS A 53 33.06 -12.67 13.93
N ALA A 54 33.92 -12.48 14.92
CA ALA A 54 35.37 -12.65 14.78
C ALA A 54 35.73 -14.09 14.38
N ILE A 55 35.13 -15.09 15.06
CA ILE A 55 35.33 -16.51 14.73
C ILE A 55 34.79 -16.84 13.33
N LYS A 56 33.63 -16.30 12.93
CA LYS A 56 33.10 -16.47 11.57
C LYS A 56 34.00 -15.85 10.50
N LYS A 57 34.55 -14.66 10.75
CA LYS A 57 35.48 -13.98 9.84
C LYS A 57 36.74 -14.82 9.62
N TYR A 58 37.26 -15.43 10.68
CA TYR A 58 38.41 -16.34 10.63
C TYR A 58 38.11 -17.69 9.95
N LEU A 59 36.98 -18.32 10.27
CA LEU A 59 36.59 -19.57 9.60
C LEU A 59 36.32 -19.34 8.09
N ALA A 60 35.72 -18.20 7.74
CA ALA A 60 35.51 -17.81 6.36
C ALA A 60 36.82 -17.57 5.60
N SER A 61 37.85 -16.98 6.22
CA SER A 61 39.17 -16.82 5.58
C SER A 61 39.89 -18.14 5.33
N LYS A 62 39.52 -19.21 6.05
CA LYS A 62 39.98 -20.59 5.80
C LYS A 62 39.03 -21.42 4.91
N GLY A 63 38.02 -20.80 4.31
CA GLY A 63 37.05 -21.47 3.44
C GLY A 63 36.06 -22.40 4.18
N LYS A 64 36.04 -22.38 5.51
CA LYS A 64 35.15 -23.20 6.34
C LYS A 64 33.87 -22.42 6.66
N LYS A 65 32.71 -22.91 6.20
CA LYS A 65 31.40 -22.30 6.51
C LYS A 65 30.88 -22.81 7.85
N ALA A 66 30.88 -21.94 8.86
CA ALA A 66 30.31 -22.28 10.16
C ALA A 66 28.77 -22.33 10.08
N SER A 67 28.19 -23.48 10.41
CA SER A 67 26.73 -23.67 10.40
C SER A 67 26.07 -22.77 11.46
N VAL A 68 25.07 -22.01 11.03
CA VAL A 68 24.32 -21.09 11.88
C VAL A 68 23.43 -21.92 12.81
N THR A 69 23.35 -21.49 14.07
CA THR A 69 22.50 -22.04 15.13
C THR A 69 21.16 -22.53 14.59
N SER A 70 20.90 -23.83 14.80
CA SER A 70 19.68 -24.58 14.50
C SER A 70 19.49 -25.09 13.07
N ILE A 71 20.24 -26.15 12.70
CA ILE A 71 19.62 -27.21 11.90
C ILE A 71 18.62 -27.86 12.87
N HIS A 72 17.40 -27.34 12.91
CA HIS A 72 16.29 -28.12 13.45
C HIS A 72 16.19 -29.33 12.53
N ILE A 73 16.71 -30.47 12.97
CA ILE A 73 16.38 -31.75 12.35
C ILE A 73 14.86 -31.82 12.49
N LYS A 74 14.14 -31.56 11.40
CA LYS A 74 12.69 -31.70 11.37
C LYS A 74 12.43 -33.16 11.70
N LYS A 75 11.85 -33.45 12.87
CA LYS A 75 11.23 -34.76 13.08
C LYS A 75 10.06 -34.80 12.10
N GLU A 76 10.20 -35.56 11.04
CA GLU A 76 9.08 -35.91 10.16
C GLU A 76 8.25 -36.95 10.91
N TYR A 77 6.94 -36.73 10.95
CA TYR A 77 5.98 -37.66 11.55
C TYR A 77 5.27 -38.33 10.38
N GLU A 78 5.31 -39.65 10.33
CA GLU A 78 4.58 -40.44 9.34
C GLU A 78 3.27 -40.91 9.95
N LEU A 79 2.16 -40.71 9.23
CA LEU A 79 0.83 -41.13 9.69
C LEU A 79 0.68 -42.64 9.56
N ASP A 80 0.13 -43.27 10.59
CA ASP A 80 -0.25 -44.69 10.60
C ASP A 80 -1.49 -44.96 9.73
N GLU A 81 -1.77 -46.24 9.42
CA GLU A 81 -2.92 -46.63 8.60
C GLU A 81 -4.26 -46.24 9.24
N GLU A 82 -4.40 -46.42 10.56
CA GLU A 82 -5.61 -46.03 11.32
C GLU A 82 -5.83 -44.50 11.30
N GLU A 83 -4.75 -43.72 11.44
CA GLU A 83 -4.79 -42.26 11.38
C GLU A 83 -5.19 -41.76 9.99
N ARG A 84 -4.70 -42.43 8.94
CA ARG A 84 -5.06 -42.14 7.54
C ARG A 84 -6.52 -42.46 7.24
N GLU A 85 -7.03 -43.56 7.76
CA GLU A 85 -8.43 -43.94 7.59
C GLU A 85 -9.37 -42.96 8.31
N TYR A 86 -9.02 -42.56 9.53
CA TYR A 86 -9.76 -41.53 10.26
C TYR A 86 -9.76 -40.19 9.50
N ILE A 87 -8.62 -39.75 8.97
CA ILE A 87 -8.54 -38.51 8.18
C ILE A 87 -9.38 -38.65 6.90
N TYR A 88 -9.36 -39.81 6.23
CA TYR A 88 -10.15 -40.02 5.01
C TYR A 88 -11.66 -39.94 5.28
N ASN A 89 -12.13 -40.53 6.38
CA ASN A 89 -13.55 -40.53 6.74
C ASN A 89 -14.03 -39.14 7.21
N ASN A 90 -13.18 -38.40 7.93
CA ASN A 90 -13.54 -37.11 8.53
C ASN A 90 -13.07 -35.88 7.72
N CYS A 91 -12.36 -36.07 6.61
CA CYS A 91 -11.88 -34.95 5.78
C CYS A 91 -13.01 -34.09 5.25
N SER A 92 -14.19 -34.67 5.04
CA SER A 92 -15.37 -33.89 4.68
C SER A 92 -15.86 -33.08 5.89
N THR A 93 -16.09 -33.69 7.04
CA THR A 93 -16.81 -33.10 8.18
C THR A 93 -16.00 -32.12 9.03
N MET A 94 -14.66 -32.25 9.10
CA MET A 94 -13.85 -31.52 10.08
C MET A 94 -12.63 -30.82 9.47
N LYS A 95 -12.18 -29.73 10.10
CA LYS A 95 -10.97 -29.01 9.66
C LYS A 95 -9.72 -29.81 9.98
N ALA A 96 -8.68 -29.65 9.17
CA ALA A 96 -7.38 -30.29 9.38
C ALA A 96 -6.78 -30.07 10.79
N LEU A 97 -7.05 -28.92 11.42
CA LEU A 97 -6.58 -28.62 12.77
C LEU A 97 -7.40 -29.38 13.83
N ASP A 98 -8.71 -29.49 13.62
CA ASP A 98 -9.61 -30.16 14.55
C ASP A 98 -9.42 -31.67 14.46
N MET A 99 -9.26 -32.22 13.25
CA MET A 99 -8.84 -33.62 13.05
C MET A 99 -7.49 -33.92 13.69
N ALA A 100 -6.51 -33.03 13.56
CA ALA A 100 -5.22 -33.21 14.22
C ALA A 100 -5.38 -33.20 15.75
N ARG A 101 -6.20 -32.31 16.30
CA ARG A 101 -6.45 -32.22 17.75
C ARG A 101 -7.15 -33.45 18.31
N GLU A 102 -8.05 -34.04 17.55
CA GLU A 102 -8.75 -35.26 17.97
C GLU A 102 -7.84 -36.49 17.90
N LEU A 103 -6.93 -36.54 16.92
CA LEU A 103 -5.95 -37.63 16.78
C LEU A 103 -4.77 -37.56 17.78
N PHE A 104 -4.24 -36.36 18.07
CA PHE A 104 -2.96 -36.23 18.81
C PHE A 104 -2.97 -35.24 19.99
N ASP A 105 -4.15 -34.91 20.53
CA ASP A 105 -4.47 -33.97 21.63
C ASP A 105 -4.77 -32.50 21.25
N GLU A 106 -5.59 -31.82 22.06
CA GLU A 106 -6.11 -30.46 21.84
C GLU A 106 -5.03 -29.35 21.73
N SER A 107 -3.80 -29.60 22.21
CA SER A 107 -2.74 -28.58 22.31
C SER A 107 -1.92 -28.40 21.02
N ILE A 108 -2.25 -29.10 19.93
CA ILE A 108 -1.46 -29.02 18.69
C ILE A 108 -1.53 -27.63 18.06
N ALA A 109 -0.35 -27.07 17.81
CA ALA A 109 -0.19 -25.83 17.08
C ALA A 109 -0.05 -26.07 15.57
N PRO A 110 -0.42 -25.10 14.70
CA PRO A 110 -0.28 -25.21 13.24
C PRO A 110 1.16 -25.40 12.73
N LEU A 111 2.15 -25.19 13.59
CA LEU A 111 3.57 -25.37 13.26
C LEU A 111 4.10 -26.76 13.61
N ASP A 112 3.31 -27.58 14.30
CA ASP A 112 3.69 -28.92 14.73
C ASP A 112 3.86 -29.86 13.51
N CYS A 113 4.81 -30.79 13.62
CA CYS A 113 5.09 -31.81 12.61
C CYS A 113 3.88 -32.72 12.33
N ARG A 114 3.09 -33.03 13.37
CA ARG A 114 1.86 -33.86 13.27
C ARG A 114 0.78 -33.20 12.42
N TYR A 115 0.51 -31.91 12.64
CA TYR A 115 -0.43 -31.14 11.81
C TYR A 115 0.02 -31.07 10.35
N ARG A 116 1.33 -30.95 10.10
CA ARG A 116 1.87 -30.95 8.73
C ARG A 116 1.67 -32.29 8.02
N ALA A 117 1.88 -33.40 8.72
CA ALA A 117 1.65 -34.73 8.19
C ALA A 117 0.17 -34.92 7.77
N VAL A 118 -0.77 -34.54 8.64
CA VAL A 118 -2.22 -34.52 8.32
C VAL A 118 -2.52 -33.64 7.11
N SER A 119 -1.97 -32.42 7.07
CA SER A 119 -2.18 -31.49 5.95
C SER A 119 -1.56 -31.96 4.64
N GLU A 120 -0.48 -32.74 4.69
CA GLU A 120 0.18 -33.30 3.51
C GLU A 120 -0.60 -34.49 2.97
N TYR A 121 -1.08 -35.38 3.85
CA TYR A 121 -1.96 -36.48 3.47
C TYR A 121 -3.29 -35.98 2.86
N LEU A 122 -3.90 -34.93 3.41
CA LEU A 122 -5.09 -34.30 2.82
C LEU A 122 -4.88 -33.77 1.39
N LYS A 123 -3.65 -33.39 1.01
CA LYS A 123 -3.34 -32.96 -0.37
C LYS A 123 -3.19 -34.14 -1.33
N THR A 124 -2.90 -35.34 -0.81
CA THR A 124 -2.80 -36.57 -1.61
C THR A 124 -4.14 -37.21 -1.88
N ILE A 125 -5.15 -36.94 -1.05
CA ILE A 125 -6.54 -37.35 -1.28
C ILE A 125 -7.10 -36.52 -2.44
N ASP A 126 -7.43 -37.19 -3.55
CA ASP A 126 -7.95 -36.58 -4.78
C ASP A 126 -9.16 -35.68 -4.47
N GLY A 127 -9.20 -34.48 -5.05
CA GLY A 127 -10.10 -33.36 -4.71
C GLY A 127 -11.59 -33.58 -5.01
N LYS A 128 -12.04 -34.85 -5.08
CA LYS A 128 -13.41 -35.28 -5.33
C LYS A 128 -14.21 -35.55 -4.05
N VAL A 129 -13.56 -35.72 -2.91
CA VAL A 129 -14.27 -35.73 -1.62
C VAL A 129 -14.44 -34.27 -1.22
N VAL A 130 -15.65 -33.76 -1.44
CA VAL A 130 -16.08 -32.41 -1.08
C VAL A 130 -15.72 -32.17 0.39
N LEU A 131 -14.63 -31.42 0.62
CA LEU A 131 -14.35 -30.84 1.92
C LEU A 131 -15.56 -29.99 2.28
N SER A 132 -16.30 -30.44 3.29
CA SER A 132 -17.43 -29.75 3.84
C SER A 132 -16.87 -28.51 4.53
N GLU A 133 -16.92 -27.37 3.86
CA GLU A 133 -16.71 -26.06 4.48
C GLU A 133 -17.91 -25.75 5.39
N ILE A 134 -18.06 -26.51 6.48
CA ILE A 134 -19.03 -26.22 7.53
C ILE A 134 -18.26 -25.61 8.70
N ILE A 135 -18.65 -24.36 8.99
CA ILE A 135 -18.12 -23.42 9.98
C ILE A 135 -16.86 -22.68 9.52
N LYS A 136 -17.02 -21.84 8.49
CA LYS A 136 -16.61 -20.44 8.61
C LYS A 136 -17.87 -19.58 8.51
N GLU A 137 -18.29 -19.01 9.64
CA GLU A 137 -18.74 -17.63 9.57
C GLU A 137 -17.59 -16.83 8.94
N VAL A 138 -17.90 -16.01 7.94
CA VAL A 138 -17.02 -15.46 6.88
C VAL A 138 -16.88 -16.39 5.66
N SER A 139 -17.75 -16.08 4.70
CA SER A 139 -17.96 -16.67 3.38
C SER A 139 -16.68 -16.85 2.53
N PRO A 140 -16.65 -17.87 1.64
CA PRO A 140 -15.51 -18.15 0.78
C PRO A 140 -15.43 -17.12 -0.36
N SER A 141 -14.57 -16.11 -0.16
CA SER A 141 -13.80 -15.33 -1.15
C SER A 141 -13.75 -13.85 -0.76
N ASP A 142 -13.12 -13.55 0.38
CA ASP A 142 -12.82 -12.17 0.75
C ASP A 142 -12.04 -11.48 -0.37
N TYR A 143 -12.66 -10.47 -0.96
CA TYR A 143 -11.99 -9.60 -1.91
C TYR A 143 -10.79 -8.94 -1.23
N VAL A 144 -9.61 -9.04 -1.84
CA VAL A 144 -8.39 -8.42 -1.31
C VAL A 144 -8.09 -7.14 -2.09
N PRO A 145 -8.22 -5.95 -1.47
CA PRO A 145 -7.87 -4.69 -2.12
C PRO A 145 -6.36 -4.59 -2.38
N PRO A 146 -5.93 -3.81 -3.38
CA PRO A 146 -4.51 -3.66 -3.73
C PRO A 146 -3.75 -2.92 -2.63
N LYS A 147 -2.80 -3.59 -1.96
CA LYS A 147 -1.97 -3.00 -0.89
C LYS A 147 -0.74 -2.22 -1.36
N SER A 148 -0.40 -2.29 -2.64
CA SER A 148 0.83 -1.71 -3.20
C SER A 148 0.52 -0.96 -4.48
N GLU A 149 1.23 0.15 -4.74
CA GLU A 149 1.07 0.97 -5.95
C GLU A 149 1.15 0.11 -7.23
N GLN A 150 2.10 -0.82 -7.31
CA GLN A 150 2.25 -1.73 -8.46
C GLN A 150 1.00 -2.59 -8.71
N LYS A 151 0.36 -3.09 -7.64
CA LYS A 151 -0.86 -3.89 -7.73
C LYS A 151 -2.05 -3.02 -8.12
N ALA A 152 -2.12 -1.79 -7.61
CA ALA A 152 -3.16 -0.83 -7.99
C ALA A 152 -3.03 -0.42 -9.47
N ILE A 153 -1.82 -0.18 -9.97
CA ILE A 153 -1.59 0.10 -11.40
C ILE A 153 -2.03 -1.08 -12.27
N ALA A 154 -1.73 -2.32 -11.85
CA ALA A 154 -2.19 -3.51 -12.57
C ALA A 154 -3.73 -3.60 -12.62
N ARG A 155 -4.43 -3.17 -11.56
CA ARG A 155 -5.90 -3.11 -11.52
C ARG A 155 -6.45 -2.00 -12.40
N ILE A 156 -5.85 -0.81 -12.37
CA ILE A 156 -6.24 0.32 -13.24
C ILE A 156 -6.10 -0.09 -14.71
N ASN A 157 -4.94 -0.63 -15.08
CA ASN A 157 -4.65 -1.04 -16.47
C ASN A 157 -5.49 -2.24 -16.94
N LYS A 158 -6.11 -2.98 -16.01
CA LYS A 158 -7.10 -4.03 -16.36
C LYS A 158 -8.41 -3.42 -16.88
N TYR A 159 -8.81 -2.25 -16.37
CA TYR A 159 -10.15 -1.68 -16.58
C TYR A 159 -10.15 -0.37 -17.39
N VAL A 160 -9.00 0.27 -17.57
CA VAL A 160 -8.85 1.57 -18.23
C VAL A 160 -7.99 1.41 -19.47
N HIS A 161 -8.49 1.90 -20.61
CA HIS A 161 -7.82 1.77 -21.91
C HIS A 161 -6.54 2.62 -21.99
N GLU A 162 -6.60 3.88 -21.53
CA GLU A 162 -5.42 4.73 -21.32
C GLU A 162 -4.81 4.43 -19.94
N GLY A 163 -4.06 3.33 -19.87
CA GLY A 163 -3.42 2.88 -18.64
C GLY A 163 -2.27 3.79 -18.19
N ILE A 164 -1.85 3.63 -16.93
CA ILE A 164 -0.67 4.31 -16.39
C ILE A 164 0.57 3.49 -16.73
N ASP A 165 1.55 4.14 -17.36
CA ASP A 165 2.85 3.55 -17.65
C ASP A 165 3.64 3.33 -16.35
N LYS A 166 3.98 2.06 -16.08
CA LYS A 166 4.75 1.68 -14.88
C LYS A 166 6.12 2.37 -14.78
N ASN A 167 6.71 2.72 -15.93
CA ASN A 167 8.05 3.28 -16.00
C ASN A 167 8.07 4.81 -15.95
N ASN A 168 6.93 5.47 -16.20
CA ASN A 168 6.82 6.93 -16.27
C ASN A 168 5.59 7.44 -15.50
N ILE A 169 5.62 7.28 -14.18
CA ILE A 169 4.51 7.69 -13.30
C ILE A 169 4.67 9.17 -12.96
N LYS A 170 3.70 10.00 -13.36
CA LYS A 170 3.67 11.42 -12.96
C LYS A 170 3.35 11.55 -11.48
N ALA A 171 3.81 12.64 -10.86
CA ALA A 171 3.56 12.91 -9.44
C ALA A 171 2.04 13.03 -9.11
N SER A 172 1.24 13.55 -10.06
CA SER A 172 -0.23 13.55 -9.99
C SER A 172 -0.79 12.14 -9.88
N ASP A 173 -0.30 11.24 -10.73
CA ASP A 173 -0.84 9.90 -10.89
C ASP A 173 -0.51 9.05 -9.67
N ARG A 174 0.70 9.21 -9.10
CA ARG A 174 1.07 8.57 -7.82
C ARG A 174 0.14 8.98 -6.67
N LYS A 175 -0.27 10.26 -6.62
CA LYS A 175 -1.22 10.75 -5.61
C LYS A 175 -2.60 10.12 -5.83
N SER A 176 -3.07 10.03 -7.07
CA SER A 176 -4.36 9.41 -7.41
C SER A 176 -4.37 7.91 -7.10
N ILE A 177 -3.30 7.17 -7.45
CA ILE A 177 -3.15 5.75 -7.13
C ILE A 177 -3.18 5.52 -5.61
N SER A 178 -2.44 6.32 -4.85
CA SER A 178 -2.40 6.21 -3.38
C SER A 178 -3.79 6.44 -2.77
N LYS A 179 -4.54 7.41 -3.29
CA LYS A 179 -5.90 7.70 -2.85
C LYS A 179 -6.88 6.61 -3.25
N LEU A 180 -6.80 6.09 -4.47
CA LEU A 180 -7.59 4.96 -4.93
C LEU A 180 -7.42 3.73 -4.04
N ILE A 181 -6.17 3.41 -3.66
CA ILE A 181 -5.90 2.34 -2.69
C ILE A 181 -6.67 2.59 -1.40
N GLY A 182 -6.64 3.82 -0.88
CA GLY A 182 -7.42 4.20 0.30
C GLY A 182 -8.92 3.99 0.13
N TYR A 183 -9.49 4.42 -1.00
CA TYR A 183 -10.92 4.27 -1.29
C TYR A 183 -11.37 2.81 -1.38
N MET A 184 -10.54 1.94 -1.95
CA MET A 184 -10.83 0.50 -2.06
C MET A 184 -10.70 -0.24 -0.71
N HIS A 185 -10.01 0.34 0.27
CA HIS A 185 -9.92 -0.21 1.63
C HIS A 185 -11.05 0.26 2.56
N THR A 186 -11.96 1.11 2.08
CA THR A 186 -13.10 1.55 2.89
C THR A 186 -14.02 0.37 3.22
N TYR A 187 -14.49 0.29 4.46
CA TYR A 187 -15.35 -0.79 4.95
C TYR A 187 -16.56 -1.03 4.04
N ARG A 188 -17.24 0.04 3.63
CA ARG A 188 -18.42 -0.03 2.75
C ARG A 188 -18.10 -0.66 1.40
N PHE A 189 -16.94 -0.35 0.83
CA PHE A 189 -16.49 -0.94 -0.44
C PHE A 189 -16.28 -2.45 -0.27
N LEU A 190 -15.54 -2.85 0.76
CA LEU A 190 -15.24 -4.26 1.06
C LEU A 190 -16.50 -5.07 1.35
N HIS A 191 -17.40 -4.53 2.17
CA HIS A 191 -18.68 -5.16 2.46
C HIS A 191 -19.51 -5.36 1.18
N GLN A 192 -19.62 -4.33 0.34
CA GLN A 192 -20.42 -4.40 -0.88
C GLN A 192 -19.85 -5.42 -1.88
N ILE A 193 -18.52 -5.42 -2.11
CA ILE A 193 -17.91 -6.33 -3.08
C ILE A 193 -17.93 -7.80 -2.59
N SER A 194 -17.80 -8.03 -1.29
CA SER A 194 -17.86 -9.37 -0.69
C SER A 194 -19.27 -9.97 -0.73
N ASN A 195 -20.32 -9.14 -0.78
CA ASN A 195 -21.70 -9.61 -0.88
C ASN A 195 -22.05 -10.21 -2.25
N TYR A 196 -21.29 -9.92 -3.30
CA TYR A 196 -21.55 -10.50 -4.61
C TYR A 196 -21.04 -11.94 -4.71
N THR A 197 -21.94 -12.89 -4.91
CA THR A 197 -21.57 -14.30 -5.11
C THR A 197 -20.85 -14.53 -6.44
N SER A 198 -21.35 -13.94 -7.52
CA SER A 198 -20.77 -14.08 -8.87
C SER A 198 -19.49 -13.28 -9.06
N ARG A 199 -18.45 -13.94 -9.59
CA ARG A 199 -17.18 -13.30 -9.97
C ARG A 199 -17.38 -12.22 -11.03
N LYS A 200 -18.27 -12.42 -12.01
CA LYS A 200 -18.58 -11.43 -13.06
C LYS A 200 -19.10 -10.13 -12.43
N ASN A 201 -19.99 -10.25 -11.45
CA ASN A 201 -20.58 -9.09 -10.76
C ASN A 201 -19.54 -8.36 -9.90
N ARG A 202 -18.64 -9.09 -9.24
CA ARG A 202 -17.49 -8.50 -8.51
C ARG A 202 -16.55 -7.73 -9.43
N GLU A 203 -16.19 -8.32 -10.58
CA GLU A 203 -15.32 -7.65 -11.54
C GLU A 203 -16.00 -6.44 -12.19
N LEU A 204 -17.30 -6.52 -12.48
CA LEU A 204 -18.08 -5.39 -13.00
C LEU A 204 -18.14 -4.24 -11.98
N PHE A 205 -18.42 -4.54 -10.72
CA PHE A 205 -18.41 -3.56 -9.63
C PHE A 205 -17.04 -2.87 -9.48
N GLU A 206 -15.96 -3.67 -9.37
CA GLU A 206 -14.60 -3.17 -9.24
C GLU A 206 -14.21 -2.31 -10.45
N SER A 207 -14.52 -2.76 -11.67
CA SER A 207 -14.20 -2.05 -12.90
C SER A 207 -14.90 -0.69 -12.98
N SER A 208 -16.17 -0.63 -12.58
CA SER A 208 -16.98 0.59 -12.61
C SER A 208 -16.42 1.60 -11.61
N PHE A 209 -16.15 1.14 -10.38
CA PHE A 209 -15.60 1.99 -9.34
C PHE A 209 -14.22 2.55 -9.72
N VAL A 210 -13.31 1.71 -10.20
CA VAL A 210 -11.96 2.12 -10.60
C VAL A 210 -12.01 3.12 -11.75
N ARG A 211 -12.85 2.88 -12.77
CA ARG A 211 -12.99 3.81 -13.92
C ARG A 211 -13.53 5.18 -13.52
N TYR A 212 -14.35 5.27 -12.47
CA TYR A 212 -14.88 6.56 -12.03
C TYR A 212 -13.96 7.34 -11.10
N THR A 213 -13.00 6.66 -10.45
CA THR A 213 -12.23 7.24 -9.32
C THR A 213 -10.72 7.31 -9.55
N ASN A 214 -10.16 6.60 -10.54
CA ASN A 214 -8.71 6.53 -10.77
C ASN A 214 -8.03 7.89 -11.03
N ASP A 215 -8.74 8.85 -11.60
CA ASP A 215 -8.29 10.18 -11.96
C ASP A 215 -8.60 11.25 -10.89
N LYS A 216 -9.19 10.86 -9.76
CA LYS A 216 -9.75 11.79 -8.76
C LYS A 216 -9.09 11.61 -7.38
N PRO A 217 -7.98 12.31 -7.09
CA PRO A 217 -7.29 12.22 -5.80
C PRO A 217 -7.98 13.01 -4.66
N ASP A 218 -8.99 13.82 -4.98
CA ASP A 218 -9.61 14.82 -4.12
C ASP A 218 -11.00 14.43 -3.61
N LEU A 219 -11.43 13.18 -3.80
CA LEU A 219 -12.77 12.74 -3.39
C LEU A 219 -12.93 12.76 -1.87
N THR A 220 -14.06 13.30 -1.40
CA THR A 220 -14.50 13.22 0.00
C THR A 220 -15.09 11.85 0.28
N GLN A 221 -15.23 11.52 1.57
CA GLN A 221 -15.82 10.24 1.98
C GLN A 221 -17.26 10.06 1.47
N GLU A 222 -18.06 11.12 1.48
CA GLU A 222 -19.43 11.10 0.94
C GLU A 222 -19.46 10.82 -0.56
N GLU A 223 -18.54 11.43 -1.33
CA GLU A 223 -18.42 11.17 -2.78
C GLU A 223 -17.98 9.73 -3.04
N VAL A 224 -17.01 9.22 -2.27
CA VAL A 224 -16.57 7.81 -2.35
C VAL A 224 -17.75 6.87 -2.11
N ASP A 225 -18.55 7.13 -1.07
CA ASP A 225 -19.74 6.34 -0.75
C ASP A 225 -20.80 6.41 -1.87
N GLN A 226 -21.00 7.57 -2.48
CA GLN A 226 -21.89 7.73 -3.63
C GLN A 226 -21.37 6.99 -4.88
N TYR A 227 -20.06 6.99 -5.15
CA TYR A 227 -19.46 6.19 -6.22
C TYR A 227 -19.57 4.68 -5.97
N ILE A 228 -19.54 4.24 -4.71
CA ILE A 228 -19.83 2.84 -4.34
C ILE A 228 -21.27 2.49 -4.70
N VAL A 229 -22.23 3.35 -4.34
CA VAL A 229 -23.65 3.16 -4.70
C VAL A 229 -23.84 3.16 -6.22
N LEU A 230 -23.20 4.09 -6.94
CA LEU A 230 -23.25 4.13 -8.40
C LEU A 230 -22.78 2.81 -9.02
N SER A 231 -21.65 2.29 -8.51
CA SER A 231 -21.06 1.04 -9.02
C SER A 231 -21.96 -0.16 -8.71
N ALA A 232 -22.67 -0.15 -7.58
CA ALA A 232 -23.65 -1.18 -7.26
C ALA A 232 -24.88 -1.13 -8.19
N GLU A 233 -25.37 0.07 -8.51
CA GLU A 233 -26.48 0.27 -9.46
C GLU A 233 -26.13 -0.24 -10.87
N VAL A 234 -24.87 -0.09 -11.31
CA VAL A 234 -24.40 -0.66 -12.60
C VAL A 234 -24.52 -2.19 -12.60
N VAL A 235 -24.15 -2.85 -11.50
CA VAL A 235 -24.30 -4.31 -11.37
C VAL A 235 -25.77 -4.72 -11.35
N ILE A 236 -26.63 -3.97 -10.65
CA ILE A 236 -28.08 -4.21 -10.62
C ILE A 236 -28.66 -4.12 -12.03
N ALA A 237 -28.32 -3.06 -12.78
CA ALA A 237 -28.77 -2.88 -14.15
C ALA A 237 -28.35 -4.06 -15.06
N SER A 238 -27.11 -4.52 -14.94
CA SER A 238 -26.63 -5.70 -15.68
C SER A 238 -27.38 -6.99 -15.32
N ASN A 239 -27.68 -7.22 -14.04
CA ASN A 239 -28.46 -8.39 -13.63
C ASN A 239 -29.92 -8.32 -14.14
N ILE A 240 -30.53 -7.13 -14.16
CA ILE A 240 -31.86 -6.95 -14.73
C ILE A 240 -31.85 -7.25 -16.23
N GLN A 241 -30.81 -6.81 -16.95
CA GLN A 241 -30.65 -7.09 -18.37
C GLN A 241 -30.55 -8.60 -18.65
N ILE A 242 -29.72 -9.32 -17.89
CA ILE A 242 -29.62 -10.80 -17.99
C ILE A 242 -30.98 -11.46 -17.69
N ARG A 243 -31.74 -10.94 -16.72
CA ARG A 243 -33.08 -11.44 -16.41
C ARG A 243 -34.05 -11.20 -17.58
N VAL A 244 -34.00 -10.03 -18.22
CA VAL A 244 -34.81 -9.71 -19.40
C VAL A 244 -34.48 -10.66 -20.55
N GLU A 245 -33.20 -10.90 -20.83
CA GLU A 245 -32.77 -11.84 -21.89
C GLU A 245 -33.32 -13.26 -21.64
N ARG A 246 -33.20 -13.77 -20.40
CA ARG A 246 -33.77 -15.09 -20.05
C ARG A 246 -35.28 -15.16 -20.17
N LEU A 247 -35.99 -14.10 -19.78
CA LEU A 247 -37.45 -14.05 -19.92
C LEU A 247 -37.88 -14.00 -21.39
N GLN A 248 -37.10 -13.34 -22.25
CA GLN A 248 -37.32 -13.33 -23.70
C GLN A 248 -37.09 -14.73 -24.30
N GLU A 249 -36.02 -15.42 -23.93
CA GLU A 249 -35.78 -16.80 -24.38
C GLU A 249 -36.93 -17.75 -23.99
N LEU A 250 -37.46 -17.63 -22.78
CA LEU A 250 -38.61 -18.41 -22.31
C LEU A 250 -39.91 -18.03 -23.04
N LEU A 251 -40.07 -16.76 -23.39
CA LEU A 251 -41.22 -16.28 -24.18
C LEU A 251 -41.20 -16.86 -25.59
N ASP A 252 -40.03 -16.85 -26.24
CA ASP A 252 -39.87 -17.39 -27.59
C ASP A 252 -40.16 -18.90 -27.61
N GLN A 253 -39.69 -19.65 -26.60
CA GLN A 253 -40.01 -21.08 -26.44
C GLN A 253 -41.51 -21.32 -26.21
N ALA A 254 -42.15 -20.53 -25.34
CA ALA A 254 -43.57 -20.69 -25.03
C ALA A 254 -44.50 -20.24 -26.18
N ALA A 255 -44.03 -19.37 -27.07
CA ALA A 255 -44.77 -18.93 -28.25
C ALA A 255 -44.86 -20.01 -29.34
N GLU A 256 -43.94 -20.97 -29.35
CA GLU A 256 -43.95 -22.12 -30.27
C GLU A 256 -44.99 -23.19 -29.88
N GLU A 257 -45.38 -23.27 -28.59
CA GLU A 257 -46.41 -24.19 -28.10
C GLU A 257 -47.84 -23.61 -28.22
N THR A 258 -48.75 -24.36 -28.84
CA THR A 258 -50.12 -23.92 -29.18
C THR A 258 -51.00 -23.57 -27.95
N GLU A 259 -50.65 -24.07 -26.76
CA GLU A 259 -51.33 -23.82 -25.47
C GLU A 259 -50.73 -22.62 -24.68
N GLY A 260 -49.68 -21.97 -25.20
CA GLY A 260 -48.82 -21.03 -24.46
C GLY A 260 -49.34 -19.59 -24.28
N LYS A 261 -50.49 -19.21 -24.86
CA LYS A 261 -50.93 -17.79 -24.90
C LYS A 261 -50.99 -17.10 -23.54
N ARG A 262 -51.46 -17.79 -22.49
CA ARG A 262 -51.55 -17.20 -21.14
C ARG A 262 -50.18 -17.05 -20.49
N LEU A 263 -49.28 -18.01 -20.71
CA LEU A 263 -47.90 -17.94 -20.23
C LEU A 263 -47.12 -16.83 -20.94
N ALA A 264 -47.28 -16.73 -22.26
CA ALA A 264 -46.71 -15.66 -23.08
C ALA A 264 -47.15 -14.27 -22.59
N MET A 265 -48.44 -14.07 -22.30
CA MET A 265 -48.92 -12.79 -21.74
C MET A 265 -48.28 -12.46 -20.38
N SER A 266 -48.20 -13.44 -19.47
CA SER A 266 -47.56 -13.22 -18.15
C SER A 266 -46.05 -12.94 -18.24
N LEU A 267 -45.37 -13.54 -19.23
CA LEU A 267 -43.96 -13.30 -19.51
C LEU A 267 -43.75 -11.90 -20.10
N VAL A 268 -44.61 -11.46 -21.03
CA VAL A 268 -44.57 -10.11 -21.58
C VAL A 268 -44.75 -9.04 -20.50
N GLU A 269 -45.72 -9.24 -19.58
CA GLU A 269 -45.90 -8.35 -18.43
C GLU A 269 -44.65 -8.33 -17.52
N SER A 270 -44.08 -9.50 -17.23
CA SER A 270 -42.86 -9.62 -16.42
C SER A 270 -41.64 -8.94 -17.08
N ILE A 271 -41.50 -9.05 -18.41
CA ILE A 271 -40.48 -8.38 -19.21
C ILE A 271 -40.68 -6.86 -19.15
N SER A 272 -41.90 -6.37 -19.36
CA SER A 272 -42.22 -4.95 -19.31
C SER A 272 -41.91 -4.34 -17.92
N THR A 273 -42.26 -5.04 -16.85
CA THR A 273 -41.90 -4.61 -15.48
C THR A 273 -40.38 -4.60 -15.29
N ALA A 274 -39.65 -5.63 -15.72
CA ALA A 274 -38.20 -5.67 -15.62
C ALA A 274 -37.51 -4.56 -16.46
N GLN A 275 -38.03 -4.23 -17.64
CA GLN A 275 -37.55 -3.11 -18.45
C GLN A 275 -37.81 -1.76 -17.77
N THR A 276 -38.95 -1.61 -17.11
CA THR A 276 -39.26 -0.40 -16.32
C THR A 276 -38.29 -0.25 -15.14
N GLU A 277 -38.01 -1.34 -14.41
CA GLU A 277 -37.01 -1.37 -13.34
C GLU A 277 -35.61 -1.02 -13.86
N TYR A 278 -35.22 -1.55 -15.04
CA TYR A 278 -33.96 -1.20 -15.70
C TYR A 278 -33.87 0.30 -16.00
N ASN A 279 -34.89 0.87 -16.64
CA ASN A 279 -34.95 2.29 -16.97
C ASN A 279 -34.88 3.16 -15.71
N GLN A 280 -35.53 2.75 -14.62
CA GLN A 280 -35.41 3.43 -13.33
C GLN A 280 -33.96 3.39 -12.80
N CYS A 281 -33.28 2.25 -12.87
CA CYS A 281 -31.87 2.13 -12.47
C CYS A 281 -30.97 3.06 -13.30
N VAL A 282 -31.12 3.05 -14.63
CA VAL A 282 -30.34 3.93 -15.54
C VAL A 282 -30.60 5.41 -15.25
N ASN A 283 -31.85 5.78 -14.96
CA ASN A 283 -32.21 7.14 -14.56
C ASN A 283 -31.57 7.54 -13.23
N ARG A 284 -31.56 6.64 -12.23
CA ARG A 284 -30.86 6.87 -10.95
C ARG A 284 -29.36 7.06 -11.16
N GLN A 285 -28.72 6.21 -11.99
CA GLN A 285 -27.30 6.32 -12.32
C GLN A 285 -26.98 7.68 -12.96
N THR A 286 -27.77 8.10 -13.94
CA THR A 286 -27.55 9.37 -14.66
C THR A 286 -27.69 10.58 -13.72
N LYS A 287 -28.73 10.58 -12.87
CA LYS A 287 -28.93 11.64 -11.87
C LYS A 287 -27.78 11.70 -10.88
N LEU A 288 -27.39 10.57 -10.29
CA LEU A 288 -26.32 10.53 -9.29
C LEU A 288 -24.96 10.90 -9.90
N LEU A 289 -24.69 10.51 -11.15
CA LEU A 289 -23.49 10.92 -11.87
C LEU A 289 -23.45 12.44 -12.12
N ASN A 290 -24.58 13.04 -12.51
CA ASN A 290 -24.66 14.48 -12.74
C ASN A 290 -24.51 15.26 -11.42
N GLU A 291 -25.19 14.83 -10.36
CA GLU A 291 -25.04 15.44 -9.03
C GLU A 291 -23.60 15.38 -8.51
N LEU A 292 -22.91 14.25 -8.68
CA LEU A 292 -21.51 14.10 -8.31
C LEU A 292 -20.59 15.05 -9.10
N LYS A 293 -20.83 15.19 -10.41
CA LYS A 293 -20.07 16.12 -11.27
C LYS A 293 -20.28 17.57 -10.85
N GLU A 294 -21.53 17.97 -10.60
CA GLU A 294 -21.87 19.33 -10.21
C GLU A 294 -21.29 19.68 -8.83
N LYS A 295 -21.51 18.83 -7.81
CA LYS A 295 -20.98 19.04 -6.45
C LYS A 295 -19.46 19.20 -6.46
N ARG A 296 -18.75 18.32 -7.16
CA ARG A 296 -17.29 18.40 -7.30
C ARG A 296 -16.87 19.67 -8.04
N SER A 297 -17.55 20.02 -9.14
CA SER A 297 -17.26 21.23 -9.91
C SER A 297 -17.43 22.50 -9.07
N HIS A 298 -18.52 22.60 -8.31
CA HIS A 298 -18.75 23.73 -7.39
C HIS A 298 -17.67 23.84 -6.32
N ARG A 299 -17.28 22.72 -5.70
CA ARG A 299 -16.20 22.70 -4.71
C ARG A 299 -14.86 23.14 -5.31
N LEU A 300 -14.50 22.58 -6.46
CA LEU A 300 -13.25 22.91 -7.14
C LEU A 300 -13.23 24.39 -7.58
N SER A 301 -14.34 24.89 -8.13
CA SER A 301 -14.47 26.31 -8.48
C SER A 301 -14.29 27.22 -7.27
N LYS A 302 -14.86 26.85 -6.11
CA LYS A 302 -14.67 27.58 -4.86
C LYS A 302 -13.21 27.60 -4.41
N GLN A 303 -12.54 26.45 -4.43
CA GLN A 303 -11.10 26.36 -4.09
C GLN A 303 -10.22 27.15 -5.05
N ILE A 304 -10.53 27.15 -6.36
CA ILE A 304 -9.80 27.94 -7.36
C ILE A 304 -9.96 29.44 -7.09
N LYS A 305 -11.18 29.89 -6.76
CA LYS A 305 -11.45 31.30 -6.41
C LYS A 305 -10.71 31.72 -5.13
N GLU A 306 -10.70 30.86 -4.10
CA GLU A 306 -9.98 31.11 -2.85
C GLU A 306 -8.46 31.18 -3.09
N ASN A 307 -7.89 30.25 -3.86
CA ASN A 307 -6.46 30.24 -4.20
C ASN A 307 -6.06 31.47 -5.03
N ALA A 308 -6.91 31.90 -5.97
CA ALA A 308 -6.67 33.12 -6.73
C ALA A 308 -6.68 34.36 -5.83
N SER A 309 -7.60 34.42 -4.86
CA SER A 309 -7.63 35.49 -3.86
C SER A 309 -6.38 35.50 -2.98
N ILE A 310 -5.90 34.34 -2.52
CA ILE A 310 -4.66 34.22 -1.76
C ILE A 310 -3.45 34.65 -2.60
N LEU A 311 -3.37 34.22 -3.86
CA LEU A 311 -2.29 34.64 -4.75
C LEU A 311 -2.29 36.16 -4.96
N ASN A 312 -3.47 36.76 -5.15
CA ASN A 312 -3.61 38.21 -5.26
C ASN A 312 -3.15 38.91 -3.97
N LEU A 313 -3.50 38.40 -2.79
CA LEU A 313 -3.02 38.94 -1.51
C LEU A 313 -1.49 38.83 -1.36
N VAL A 314 -0.90 37.71 -1.80
CA VAL A 314 0.55 37.50 -1.78
C VAL A 314 1.26 38.43 -2.76
N GLU A 315 0.67 38.68 -3.92
CA GLU A 315 1.17 39.63 -4.90
C GLU A 315 1.15 41.06 -4.36
N ILE A 316 0.02 41.50 -3.79
CA ILE A 316 -0.09 42.80 -3.09
C ILE A 316 0.95 42.92 -1.97
N TRP A 317 1.18 41.85 -1.19
CA TRP A 317 2.22 41.85 -0.15
C TRP A 317 3.64 41.99 -0.71
N LYS A 318 3.95 41.31 -1.82
CA LYS A 318 5.25 41.43 -2.48
C LYS A 318 5.47 42.82 -3.06
N GLU A 319 4.42 43.43 -3.61
CA GLU A 319 4.45 44.81 -4.07
C GLU A 319 4.71 45.77 -2.90
N GLU A 320 4.04 45.59 -1.77
CA GLU A 320 4.25 46.44 -0.60
C GLU A 320 5.68 46.29 -0.02
N GLU A 321 6.21 45.07 0.06
CA GLU A 321 7.62 44.87 0.43
C GLU A 321 8.58 45.59 -0.54
N SER A 322 8.29 45.52 -1.84
CA SER A 322 9.10 46.17 -2.87
C SER A 322 9.04 47.69 -2.76
N ARG A 323 7.85 48.23 -2.46
CA ARG A 323 7.63 49.66 -2.19
C ARG A 323 8.44 50.12 -0.97
N ILE A 324 8.42 49.36 0.13
CA ILE A 324 9.21 49.65 1.33
C ILE A 324 10.71 49.65 1.02
N LYS A 325 11.20 48.69 0.23
CA LYS A 325 12.61 48.63 -0.20
C LYS A 325 12.99 49.85 -1.04
N MET A 326 12.13 50.30 -1.96
CA MET A 326 12.36 51.52 -2.75
C MET A 326 12.39 52.79 -1.88
N ILE A 327 11.50 52.91 -0.90
CA ILE A 327 11.50 54.04 0.03
C ILE A 327 12.81 54.07 0.83
N LYS A 328 13.25 52.92 1.37
CA LYS A 328 14.54 52.81 2.08
C LYS A 328 15.72 53.19 1.19
N LEU A 329 15.72 52.79 -0.08
CA LEU A 329 16.76 53.16 -1.04
C LEU A 329 16.76 54.67 -1.31
N ALA A 330 15.57 55.28 -1.43
CA ALA A 330 15.42 56.72 -1.61
C ALA A 330 15.88 57.50 -0.37
N GLU A 331 15.58 57.03 0.84
CA GLU A 331 16.07 57.61 2.10
C GLU A 331 17.60 57.50 2.22
N LEU A 332 18.18 56.37 1.83
CA LEU A 332 19.63 56.18 1.79
C LEU A 332 20.27 57.16 0.80
N ARG A 333 19.72 57.29 -0.41
CA ARG A 333 20.16 58.28 -1.41
C ARG A 333 20.05 59.70 -0.89
N LYS A 334 18.97 60.04 -0.18
CA LYS A 334 18.77 61.36 0.42
C LYS A 334 19.78 61.64 1.54
N LYS A 335 20.14 60.62 2.34
CA LYS A 335 21.20 60.73 3.36
C LYS A 335 22.58 60.91 2.74
N THR A 336 22.93 60.18 1.68
CA THR A 336 24.20 60.40 0.96
C THR A 336 24.24 61.77 0.32
N LEU A 337 23.17 62.21 -0.35
CA LEU A 337 23.07 63.57 -0.89
C LEU A 337 23.19 64.63 0.21
N LYS A 338 22.57 64.41 1.38
CA LYS A 338 22.71 65.34 2.50
C LYS A 338 24.16 65.42 2.99
N LYS A 339 24.88 64.29 3.06
CA LYS A 339 26.31 64.25 3.40
C LYS A 339 27.15 64.94 2.33
N GLU A 340 26.86 64.75 1.05
CA GLU A 340 27.53 65.45 -0.04
C GLU A 340 27.26 66.95 0.01
N ILE A 341 26.03 67.38 0.31
CA ILE A 341 25.69 68.78 0.53
C ILE A 341 26.43 69.33 1.75
N GLU A 342 26.49 68.60 2.87
CA GLU A 342 27.27 69.00 4.04
C GLU A 342 28.76 69.15 3.70
N ASN A 343 29.34 68.20 2.95
CA ASN A 343 30.71 68.26 2.46
C ASN A 343 30.95 69.44 1.49
N LEU A 344 30.00 69.75 0.61
CA LEU A 344 30.10 70.90 -0.29
C LEU A 344 29.84 72.23 0.42
N SER A 345 29.01 72.22 1.47
CA SER A 345 28.72 73.38 2.31
C SER A 345 29.80 73.65 3.36
N SER A 346 30.67 72.66 3.59
CA SER A 346 31.96 72.85 4.26
C SER A 346 32.79 73.79 3.40
N MET A 347 32.55 75.08 3.62
CA MET A 347 33.25 76.19 3.00
C MET A 347 34.76 76.12 3.30
N ASP A 348 35.22 75.28 4.22
CA ASP A 348 36.63 75.19 4.61
C ASP A 348 37.53 74.71 3.47
N GLU A 349 37.08 73.81 2.59
CA GLU A 349 37.89 73.35 1.46
C GLU A 349 38.00 74.43 0.36
N ILE A 350 36.90 75.15 0.12
CA ILE A 350 36.87 76.32 -0.78
C ILE A 350 37.66 77.48 -0.19
N LYS A 351 37.59 77.69 1.13
CA LYS A 351 38.29 78.74 1.88
C LYS A 351 39.78 78.46 1.95
N CYS A 352 40.22 77.22 2.17
CA CYS A 352 41.63 76.81 2.09
C CYS A 352 42.19 77.04 0.67
N ARG A 353 41.42 76.69 -0.38
CA ARG A 353 41.82 76.92 -1.78
C ARG A 353 41.85 78.41 -2.17
N ILE A 354 40.93 79.24 -1.66
CA ILE A 354 40.93 80.70 -1.87
C ILE A 354 42.03 81.39 -1.05
N MET A 355 42.28 80.92 0.17
CA MET A 355 43.34 81.44 1.08
C MET A 355 44.74 80.97 0.70
N GLY A 356 44.88 80.08 -0.30
CA GLY A 356 46.18 79.58 -0.77
C GLY A 356 46.90 78.64 0.20
N MET A 357 46.22 78.16 1.25
CA MET A 357 46.82 77.28 2.26
C MET A 357 47.02 75.88 1.68
N THR A 358 48.28 75.47 1.56
CA THR A 358 48.65 74.10 1.19
C THR A 358 48.73 73.23 2.44
N GLU A 359 48.52 71.91 2.33
CA GLU A 359 48.56 70.98 3.48
C GLU A 359 49.87 71.08 4.28
N GLU A 360 50.96 71.48 3.62
CA GLU A 360 52.30 71.67 4.22
C GLU A 360 52.41 72.94 5.08
N GLU A 361 51.62 74.00 4.82
CA GLU A 361 51.64 75.23 5.61
C GLU A 361 50.82 75.13 6.90
N VAL A 362 49.75 74.32 6.90
CA VAL A 362 48.92 74.11 8.10
C VAL A 362 49.61 73.18 9.10
N PHE A 363 50.40 72.21 8.62
CA PHE A 363 51.14 71.28 9.48
C PHE A 363 52.42 71.86 10.09
N ASN A 364 52.98 72.92 9.50
CA ASN A 364 54.24 73.55 9.93
C ASN A 364 54.06 74.95 10.56
N GLY A 365 52.81 75.37 10.83
CA GLY A 365 52.46 76.66 11.45
C GLY A 365 52.39 76.62 12.97
#